data_AF-A0A922WGV1-F1
#
_entry.id   AF-A0A922WGV1-F1
#
_cell.length_a   1.000
_cell.length_b   1.000
_cell.length_c   1.000
_cell.angle_alpha   90.00
_cell.angle_beta   90.00
_cell.angle_gamma   90.00
#
_symmetry.space_group_name_H-M   'P 1'
#
loop_
_entity.id
_entity.type
_entity.pdbx_description
1 polymer ?
#
loop_
_entity_poly.entity_id
_entity_poly.type
_entity_poly.pdbx_seq_one_letter_code
_entity_poly.pdbx_strand_id
1 'polypeptide(L)'
;MPRPAAFIPAYTLHKASGQAIVRLSGHDHYLGPHGTPESRQKYDRLLAEWLAQGRSAPRPKEGAESTVLLVSEVLLKFMEQLWPAPQTGKIPKEVANFRLVVRCVHKLYGDRPATTFGPLALKAVHTHMIEVQDLCRSEVNKRVGRVKRIFKWAVSEELIPSSIYEALRTVEGIRLGKSKAREKPPVKPVSDEDVNATLPFLTLQVATMVRVQRFTGMRPGELVIVRPCDIDQTVNPWTYHPSWGNRPV
;
A
#
# COMPACT_ATOMS: atom_id res chain seq x y z
N MET A 1 28.72 -13.11 13.78
CA MET A 1 28.38 -11.69 13.53
C MET A 1 27.27 -11.63 12.48
N PRO A 2 26.04 -11.19 12.79
CA PRO A 2 25.04 -10.94 11.75
C PRO A 2 25.51 -9.78 10.86
N ARG A 3 25.41 -9.95 9.53
CA ARG A 3 25.86 -8.94 8.55
C ARG A 3 24.99 -7.68 8.64
N PRO A 4 25.57 -6.47 8.57
CA PRO A 4 24.80 -5.23 8.65
C PRO A 4 23.80 -5.09 7.50
N ALA A 5 22.64 -4.51 7.81
CA ALA A 5 21.49 -4.35 6.92
C ALA A 5 21.69 -3.38 5.74
N ALA A 6 22.91 -3.07 5.35
CA ALA A 6 23.26 -2.20 4.22
C ALA A 6 24.44 -2.75 3.37
N PHE A 7 24.77 -4.04 3.50
CA PHE A 7 25.92 -4.63 2.82
C PHE A 7 25.64 -4.86 1.32
N ILE A 8 26.40 -4.20 0.45
CA ILE A 8 26.46 -4.49 -0.98
C ILE A 8 27.53 -5.58 -1.19
N PRO A 9 27.16 -6.77 -1.72
CA PRO A 9 28.10 -7.86 -1.97
C PRO A 9 29.19 -7.46 -2.96
N ALA A 10 30.46 -7.71 -2.61
CA ALA A 10 31.59 -7.29 -3.43
C ALA A 10 31.75 -8.11 -4.71
N TYR A 11 32.08 -7.42 -5.80
CA TYR A 11 32.64 -8.01 -7.02
C TYR A 11 34.09 -8.45 -6.75
N THR A 12 34.34 -9.76 -6.83
CA THR A 12 35.65 -10.33 -6.43
C THR A 12 36.23 -11.25 -7.50
N LEU A 13 37.56 -11.40 -7.52
CA LEU A 13 38.27 -12.30 -8.44
C LEU A 13 38.36 -13.70 -7.86
N HIS A 14 37.84 -14.69 -8.58
CA HIS A 14 38.11 -16.10 -8.32
C HIS A 14 39.50 -16.46 -8.87
N LYS A 15 40.50 -16.50 -7.98
CA LYS A 15 41.92 -16.64 -8.33
C LYS A 15 42.24 -17.87 -9.20
N ALA A 16 41.56 -18.98 -8.98
CA ALA A 16 41.84 -20.23 -9.69
C ALA A 16 41.33 -20.25 -11.14
N SER A 17 40.26 -19.51 -11.46
CA SER A 17 39.67 -19.52 -12.82
C SER A 17 39.79 -18.19 -13.57
N GLY A 18 40.30 -17.13 -12.92
CA GLY A 18 40.36 -15.78 -13.52
C GLY A 18 39.00 -15.10 -13.68
N GLN A 19 37.92 -15.72 -13.20
CA GLN A 19 36.55 -15.22 -13.35
C GLN A 19 36.18 -14.26 -12.23
N ALA A 20 35.34 -13.28 -12.54
CA ALA A 20 34.66 -12.49 -11.54
C ALA A 20 33.53 -13.29 -10.89
N ILE A 21 33.38 -13.13 -9.57
CA ILE A 21 32.36 -13.76 -8.76
C ILE A 21 31.71 -12.76 -7.82
N VAL A 22 30.44 -13.00 -7.51
CA VAL A 22 29.72 -12.34 -6.41
C VAL A 22 28.98 -13.38 -5.59
N ARG A 23 29.08 -13.28 -4.26
CA ARG A 23 28.37 -14.19 -3.33
C ARG A 23 27.05 -13.59 -2.89
N LEU A 24 25.94 -14.10 -3.41
CA LEU A 24 24.58 -13.67 -3.10
C LEU A 24 23.86 -14.78 -2.35
N SER A 25 23.27 -14.48 -1.20
CA SER A 25 22.46 -15.43 -0.42
C SER A 25 23.14 -16.80 -0.19
N GLY A 26 24.46 -16.79 0.06
CA GLY A 26 25.25 -17.99 0.32
C GLY A 26 25.83 -18.71 -0.92
N HIS A 27 25.49 -18.28 -2.13
CA HIS A 27 25.89 -18.93 -3.39
C HIS A 27 26.82 -18.05 -4.21
N ASP A 28 27.81 -18.66 -4.86
CA ASP A 28 28.76 -17.96 -5.74
C ASP A 28 28.23 -17.92 -7.18
N HIS A 29 28.05 -16.70 -7.70
CA HIS A 29 27.65 -16.47 -9.08
C HIS A 29 28.87 -16.07 -9.91
N TYR A 30 29.22 -16.89 -10.92
CA TYR A 30 30.30 -16.62 -11.86
C TYR A 30 29.83 -15.70 -12.99
N LEU A 31 30.57 -14.62 -13.23
CA LEU A 31 30.18 -13.50 -14.09
C LEU A 31 30.92 -13.49 -15.43
N GLY A 32 31.97 -14.31 -15.58
CA GLY A 32 32.89 -14.28 -16.71
C GLY A 32 34.26 -13.67 -16.34
N PRO A 33 35.13 -13.39 -17.31
CA PRO A 33 36.50 -12.94 -17.03
C PRO A 33 36.54 -11.65 -16.21
N HIS A 34 37.36 -11.64 -15.15
CA HIS A 34 37.39 -10.53 -14.21
C HIS A 34 37.94 -9.24 -14.83
N GLY A 35 37.23 -8.15 -14.60
CA GLY A 35 37.59 -6.80 -15.03
C GLY A 35 37.03 -6.42 -16.40
N THR A 36 36.24 -7.30 -17.02
CA THR A 36 35.60 -7.03 -18.32
C THR A 36 34.32 -6.19 -18.16
N PRO A 37 33.93 -5.42 -19.20
CA PRO A 37 32.64 -4.75 -19.23
C PRO A 37 31.46 -5.72 -19.06
N GLU A 38 31.54 -6.90 -19.69
CA GLU A 38 30.49 -7.92 -19.66
C GLU A 38 30.30 -8.51 -18.26
N SER A 39 31.39 -8.79 -17.54
CA SER A 39 31.31 -9.30 -16.16
C SER A 39 30.81 -8.24 -15.17
N ARG A 40 31.11 -6.96 -15.40
CA ARG A 40 30.54 -5.84 -14.63
C ARG A 40 29.04 -5.66 -14.90
N GLN A 41 28.60 -5.71 -16.15
CA GLN A 41 27.17 -5.65 -16.49
C GLN A 41 26.38 -6.80 -15.85
N LYS A 42 26.93 -8.03 -15.85
CA LYS A 42 26.29 -9.18 -15.17
C LYS A 42 26.26 -8.99 -13.65
N TYR A 43 27.31 -8.45 -13.06
CA TYR A 43 27.33 -8.09 -11.64
C TYR A 43 26.23 -7.08 -11.30
N ASP A 44 26.16 -5.97 -12.04
CA ASP A 44 25.20 -4.90 -11.80
C ASP A 44 23.75 -5.41 -11.94
N ARG A 45 23.49 -6.25 -12.96
CA ARG A 45 22.20 -6.90 -13.15
C ARG A 45 21.82 -7.82 -11.99
N LEU A 46 22.71 -8.73 -11.59
CA LEU A 46 22.42 -9.68 -10.50
C LEU A 46 22.28 -8.96 -9.15
N LEU A 47 23.08 -7.93 -8.92
CA LEU A 47 22.96 -7.09 -7.74
C LEU A 47 21.62 -6.36 -7.71
N ALA A 48 21.16 -5.80 -8.83
CA ALA A 48 19.87 -5.14 -8.94
C ALA A 48 18.70 -6.11 -8.70
N GLU A 49 18.73 -7.29 -9.31
CA GLU A 49 17.71 -8.35 -9.11
C GLU A 49 17.68 -8.81 -7.64
N TRP A 50 18.85 -9.04 -7.02
CA TRP A 50 18.97 -9.43 -5.60
C TRP A 50 18.45 -8.35 -4.65
N LEU A 51 18.79 -7.08 -4.89
CA LEU A 51 18.28 -5.96 -4.11
C LEU A 51 16.77 -5.83 -4.22
N ALA A 52 16.22 -5.97 -5.44
CA ALA A 52 14.78 -5.90 -5.70
C ALA A 52 13.99 -7.02 -4.98
N GLN A 53 14.57 -8.21 -4.86
CA GLN A 53 13.95 -9.36 -4.16
C GLN A 53 14.16 -9.34 -2.63
N GLY A 54 14.44 -8.17 -2.05
CA GLY A 54 14.66 -8.03 -0.61
C GLY A 54 15.91 -8.76 -0.11
N ARG A 55 16.96 -8.83 -0.93
CA ARG A 55 18.23 -9.53 -0.65
C ARG A 55 18.14 -11.04 -0.60
N SER A 56 17.23 -11.60 -1.39
CA SER A 56 17.07 -13.04 -1.62
C SER A 56 17.73 -13.45 -2.93
N ALA A 57 18.17 -14.72 -3.04
CA ALA A 57 18.82 -15.21 -4.26
C ALA A 57 17.88 -15.01 -5.47
N PRO A 58 18.39 -14.52 -6.62
CA PRO A 58 17.58 -14.41 -7.83
C PRO A 58 17.03 -15.79 -8.18
N ARG A 59 15.70 -15.93 -8.18
CA ARG A 59 15.05 -17.18 -8.61
C ARG A 59 15.46 -17.50 -10.05
N PRO A 60 15.97 -18.72 -10.34
CA PRO A 60 16.15 -19.17 -11.71
C PRO A 60 14.82 -19.04 -12.45
N LYS A 61 14.83 -18.44 -13.65
CA LYS A 61 13.73 -18.56 -14.63
C LYS A 61 13.73 -19.96 -15.24
N GLU A 62 13.79 -21.00 -14.41
CA GLU A 62 13.63 -22.38 -14.86
C GLU A 62 12.16 -22.59 -15.22
N GLY A 63 11.95 -23.22 -16.38
CA GLY A 63 10.68 -23.40 -17.11
C GLY A 63 9.43 -23.17 -16.27
N ALA A 64 8.76 -22.04 -16.53
CA ALA A 64 7.48 -21.72 -15.95
C ALA A 64 6.43 -22.75 -16.38
N GLU A 65 6.34 -23.87 -15.65
CA GLU A 65 5.04 -24.42 -15.34
C GLU A 65 4.32 -23.31 -14.58
N SER A 66 3.55 -22.51 -15.34
CA SER A 66 2.70 -21.47 -14.81
C SER A 66 1.66 -22.15 -13.94
N THR A 67 2.00 -22.36 -12.67
CA THR A 67 1.04 -22.76 -11.66
C THR A 67 0.00 -21.66 -11.64
N VAL A 68 -1.18 -22.00 -12.15
CA VAL A 68 -2.29 -21.07 -12.27
C VAL A 68 -2.71 -20.70 -10.86
N LEU A 69 -2.24 -19.53 -10.38
CA LEU A 69 -2.58 -19.06 -9.04
C LEU A 69 -4.07 -18.83 -8.91
N LEU A 70 -4.63 -19.24 -7.77
CA LEU A 70 -5.97 -18.88 -7.38
C LEU A 70 -6.04 -17.41 -6.95
N VAL A 71 -7.24 -16.83 -7.01
CA VAL A 71 -7.48 -15.50 -6.48
C VAL A 71 -7.11 -15.43 -5.00
N SER A 72 -7.43 -16.46 -4.20
CA SER A 72 -7.06 -16.52 -2.78
C SER A 72 -5.55 -16.42 -2.55
N GLU A 73 -4.74 -17.07 -3.39
CA GLU A 73 -3.28 -17.03 -3.29
C GLU A 73 -2.72 -15.66 -3.64
N VAL A 74 -3.25 -15.01 -4.69
CA VAL A 74 -2.88 -13.63 -5.04
C VAL A 74 -3.25 -12.67 -3.91
N LEU A 75 -4.45 -12.81 -3.33
CA LEU A 75 -4.91 -11.98 -2.21
C LEU A 75 -4.04 -12.18 -0.97
N LEU A 76 -3.65 -13.42 -0.66
CA LEU A 76 -2.80 -13.75 0.48
C LEU A 76 -1.41 -13.13 0.33
N LYS A 77 -0.76 -13.35 -0.82
CA LYS A 77 0.57 -12.78 -1.11
C LYS A 77 0.55 -11.24 -1.04
N PHE A 78 -0.51 -10.61 -1.54
CA PHE A 78 -0.67 -9.15 -1.43
C PHE A 78 -0.75 -8.69 0.04
N MET A 79 -1.52 -9.41 0.86
CA MET A 79 -1.69 -9.06 2.27
C MET A 79 -0.40 -9.23 3.09
N GLU A 80 0.39 -10.28 2.79
CA GLU A 80 1.71 -10.49 3.39
C GLU A 80 2.67 -9.35 3.05
N GLN A 81 2.67 -8.89 1.79
CA GLN A 81 3.52 -7.79 1.35
C GLN A 81 3.10 -6.43 1.90
N LEU A 82 1.78 -6.16 1.94
CA LEU A 82 1.26 -4.89 2.46
C LEU A 82 1.50 -4.75 3.97
N TRP A 83 1.62 -5.87 4.67
CA TRP A 83 1.71 -5.91 6.12
C TRP A 83 2.72 -6.94 6.62
N PRO A 84 4.03 -6.65 6.49
CA PRO A 84 5.01 -7.38 7.27
C PRO A 84 4.67 -7.22 8.76
N ALA A 85 4.86 -8.28 9.54
CA ALA A 85 4.44 -8.34 10.94
C ALA A 85 4.83 -7.04 11.70
N PRO A 86 3.87 -6.36 12.35
CA PRO A 86 4.10 -5.04 12.92
C PRO A 86 5.00 -5.10 14.14
N GLN A 87 6.02 -4.25 14.16
CA GLN A 87 6.83 -4.02 15.37
C GLN A 87 6.02 -3.38 16.51
N THR A 88 4.95 -2.63 16.17
CA THR A 88 4.17 -1.81 17.11
C THR A 88 2.78 -2.37 17.44
N GLY A 89 2.43 -3.56 16.95
CA GLY A 89 1.14 -4.25 17.21
C GLY A 89 -0.12 -3.60 16.65
N LYS A 90 -0.09 -2.33 16.20
CA LYS A 90 -1.27 -1.61 15.70
C LYS A 90 -1.39 -1.71 14.17
N ILE A 91 -2.54 -2.17 13.69
CA ILE A 91 -2.83 -2.28 12.26
C ILE A 91 -3.23 -0.90 11.68
N PRO A 92 -2.55 -0.38 10.63
CA PRO A 92 -2.91 0.82 9.92
C PRO A 92 -4.32 0.72 9.35
N LYS A 93 -5.01 1.86 9.32
CA LYS A 93 -6.37 1.95 8.75
C LYS A 93 -6.43 1.42 7.31
N GLU A 94 -5.38 1.65 6.51
CA GLU A 94 -5.36 1.18 5.12
C GLU A 94 -5.30 -0.35 5.03
N VAL A 95 -4.52 -1.03 5.87
CA VAL A 95 -4.50 -2.50 5.96
C VAL A 95 -5.88 -3.03 6.37
N ALA A 96 -6.54 -2.40 7.34
CA ALA A 96 -7.91 -2.77 7.73
C ALA A 96 -8.90 -2.63 6.56
N ASN A 97 -8.78 -1.57 5.74
CA ASN A 97 -9.60 -1.39 4.54
C ASN A 97 -9.33 -2.49 3.50
N PHE A 98 -8.07 -2.87 3.29
CA PHE A 98 -7.72 -3.99 2.40
C PHE A 98 -8.29 -5.31 2.89
N ARG A 99 -8.28 -5.59 4.21
CA ARG A 99 -8.91 -6.80 4.76
C ARG A 99 -10.39 -6.92 4.43
N LEU A 100 -11.14 -5.80 4.46
CA LEU A 100 -12.56 -5.79 4.08
C LEU A 100 -12.75 -6.16 2.59
N VAL A 101 -11.87 -5.65 1.73
CA VAL A 101 -11.88 -5.93 0.28
C VAL A 101 -11.50 -7.39 0.02
N VAL A 102 -10.38 -7.85 0.57
CA VAL A 102 -9.88 -9.21 0.44
C VAL A 102 -10.93 -10.22 0.90
N ARG A 103 -11.56 -10.00 2.07
CA ARG A 103 -12.62 -10.90 2.56
C ARG A 103 -13.79 -11.02 1.59
N CYS A 104 -14.21 -9.90 0.99
CA CYS A 104 -15.30 -9.89 0.01
C CYS A 104 -14.93 -10.65 -1.26
N VAL A 105 -13.75 -10.41 -1.83
CA VAL A 105 -13.30 -11.07 -3.07
C VAL A 105 -13.04 -12.55 -2.83
N HIS A 106 -12.36 -12.88 -1.72
CA HIS A 106 -12.10 -14.26 -1.32
C HIS A 106 -13.38 -15.08 -1.19
N LYS A 107 -14.42 -14.53 -0.54
CA LYS A 107 -15.71 -15.20 -0.38
C LYS A 107 -16.38 -15.56 -1.71
N LEU A 108 -16.20 -14.74 -2.75
CA LEU A 108 -16.90 -14.91 -4.03
C LEU A 108 -16.09 -15.64 -5.10
N TYR A 109 -14.77 -15.47 -5.09
CA TYR A 109 -13.88 -15.91 -6.18
C TYR A 109 -12.59 -16.56 -5.69
N GLY A 110 -12.40 -16.78 -4.38
CA GLY A 110 -11.13 -17.22 -3.81
C GLY A 110 -10.62 -18.57 -4.35
N ASP A 111 -11.52 -19.46 -4.72
CA ASP A 111 -11.26 -20.80 -5.30
C ASP A 111 -11.07 -20.79 -6.81
N ARG A 112 -11.23 -19.62 -7.47
CA ARG A 112 -11.11 -19.50 -8.92
C ARG A 112 -9.68 -19.14 -9.33
N PRO A 113 -9.23 -19.59 -10.51
CA PRO A 113 -8.00 -19.09 -11.13
C PRO A 113 -7.99 -17.56 -11.25
N ALA A 114 -6.92 -16.91 -10.80
CA ALA A 114 -6.74 -15.46 -10.89
C ALA A 114 -6.74 -14.96 -12.35
N THR A 115 -6.31 -15.80 -13.28
CA THR A 115 -6.37 -15.54 -14.73
C THR A 115 -7.79 -15.50 -15.30
N THR A 116 -8.78 -16.03 -14.57
CA THR A 116 -10.21 -15.95 -14.96
C THR A 116 -10.95 -14.78 -14.30
N PHE A 117 -10.29 -14.05 -13.40
CA PHE A 117 -10.88 -12.91 -12.70
C PHE A 117 -10.93 -11.68 -13.61
N GLY A 118 -11.92 -11.64 -14.50
CA GLY A 118 -12.12 -10.57 -15.48
C GLY A 118 -13.12 -9.48 -15.07
N PRO A 119 -13.48 -8.58 -16.00
CA PRO A 119 -14.39 -7.46 -15.75
C PRO A 119 -15.77 -7.86 -15.21
N LEU A 120 -16.32 -8.98 -15.68
CA LEU A 120 -17.61 -9.50 -15.21
C LEU A 120 -17.55 -9.97 -13.76
N ALA A 121 -16.46 -10.63 -13.36
CA ALA A 121 -16.23 -11.02 -11.97
C ALA A 121 -16.14 -9.78 -11.06
N LEU A 122 -15.44 -8.74 -11.49
CA LEU A 122 -15.38 -7.48 -10.74
C LEU A 122 -16.74 -6.77 -10.66
N LYS A 123 -17.54 -6.81 -11.73
CA LYS A 123 -18.93 -6.30 -11.72
C LYS A 123 -19.85 -7.11 -10.79
N ALA A 124 -19.63 -8.41 -10.64
CA ALA A 124 -20.34 -9.24 -9.68
C ALA A 124 -19.95 -8.89 -8.24
N VAL A 125 -18.66 -8.73 -7.94
CA VAL A 125 -18.18 -8.25 -6.63
C VAL A 125 -18.81 -6.88 -6.29
N HIS A 126 -18.83 -5.99 -7.28
CA HIS A 126 -19.47 -4.68 -7.17
C HIS A 126 -20.97 -4.79 -6.85
N THR A 127 -21.69 -5.66 -7.55
CA THR A 127 -23.13 -5.89 -7.32
C THR A 127 -23.37 -6.47 -5.93
N HIS A 128 -22.53 -7.40 -5.47
CA HIS A 128 -22.59 -7.94 -4.11
C HIS A 128 -22.36 -6.85 -3.05
N MET A 129 -21.44 -5.92 -3.28
CA MET A 129 -21.23 -4.78 -2.37
C MET A 129 -22.44 -3.85 -2.26
N ILE A 130 -23.22 -3.72 -3.34
CA ILE A 130 -24.42 -2.90 -3.36
C ILE A 130 -25.60 -3.64 -2.72
N GLU A 131 -25.97 -4.79 -3.27
CA GLU A 131 -27.24 -5.46 -2.97
C GLU A 131 -27.17 -6.26 -1.66
N VAL A 132 -26.00 -6.83 -1.31
CA VAL A 132 -25.86 -7.69 -0.13
C VAL A 132 -25.24 -6.97 1.05
N GLN A 133 -24.26 -6.09 0.81
CA GLN A 133 -23.58 -5.35 1.89
C GLN A 133 -24.17 -3.95 2.13
N ASP A 134 -25.15 -3.51 1.33
CA ASP A 134 -25.78 -2.18 1.40
C ASP A 134 -24.76 -1.03 1.49
N LEU A 135 -23.69 -1.11 0.70
CA LEU A 135 -22.66 -0.07 0.72
C LEU A 135 -23.06 1.14 -0.11
N CYS A 136 -22.69 2.32 0.37
CA CYS A 136 -22.88 3.54 -0.40
C CYS A 136 -21.93 3.60 -1.60
N ARG A 137 -22.36 4.30 -2.66
CA ARG A 137 -21.63 4.43 -3.93
C ARG A 137 -20.13 4.74 -3.76
N SER A 138 -19.82 5.72 -2.91
CA SER A 138 -18.45 6.18 -2.68
C SER A 138 -17.57 5.10 -2.03
N GLU A 139 -18.14 4.24 -1.19
CA GLU A 139 -17.42 3.13 -0.55
C GLU A 139 -17.23 1.97 -1.54
N VAL A 140 -18.24 1.66 -2.35
CA VAL A 140 -18.10 0.67 -3.44
C VAL A 140 -16.97 1.06 -4.39
N ASN A 141 -16.95 2.32 -4.87
CA ASN A 141 -15.88 2.81 -5.74
C ASN A 141 -14.49 2.72 -5.10
N LYS A 142 -14.37 3.08 -3.80
CA LYS A 142 -13.11 2.94 -3.04
C LYS A 142 -12.66 1.48 -2.95
N ARG A 143 -13.58 0.55 -2.68
CA ARG A 143 -13.27 -0.89 -2.57
C ARG A 143 -12.91 -1.49 -3.92
N VAL A 144 -13.63 -1.18 -4.98
CA VAL A 144 -13.30 -1.59 -6.36
C VAL A 144 -11.92 -1.06 -6.76
N GLY A 145 -11.60 0.19 -6.44
CA GLY A 145 -10.27 0.76 -6.65
C GLY A 145 -9.16 -0.02 -5.93
N ARG A 146 -9.42 -0.51 -4.72
CA ARG A 146 -8.50 -1.38 -3.98
C ARG A 146 -8.36 -2.76 -4.60
N VAL A 147 -9.44 -3.37 -5.10
CA VAL A 147 -9.37 -4.62 -5.88
C VAL A 147 -8.42 -4.44 -7.06
N LYS A 148 -8.61 -3.38 -7.86
CA LYS A 148 -7.73 -3.08 -8.99
C LYS A 148 -6.28 -2.87 -8.56
N ARG A 149 -6.03 -2.25 -7.40
CA ARG A 149 -4.67 -2.07 -6.87
C ARG A 149 -4.00 -3.39 -6.51
N ILE A 150 -4.74 -4.35 -5.95
CA ILE A 150 -4.22 -5.70 -5.66
C ILE A 150 -3.78 -6.39 -6.95
N PHE A 151 -4.63 -6.38 -7.98
CA PHE A 151 -4.30 -7.02 -9.26
C PHE A 151 -3.21 -6.25 -10.04
N LYS A 152 -3.13 -4.92 -9.91
CA LYS A 152 -2.00 -4.14 -10.43
C LYS A 152 -0.68 -4.60 -9.82
N TRP A 153 -0.66 -4.78 -8.49
CA TRP A 153 0.50 -5.29 -7.78
C TRP A 153 0.85 -6.72 -8.22
N ALA A 154 -0.16 -7.59 -8.36
CA ALA A 154 0.08 -8.97 -8.80
C ALA A 154 0.73 -9.04 -10.20
N VAL A 155 0.37 -8.13 -11.11
CA VAL A 155 1.05 -7.98 -12.42
C VAL A 155 2.49 -7.50 -12.26
N SER A 156 2.77 -6.53 -11.38
CA SER A 156 4.14 -6.04 -11.17
C SER A 156 5.06 -7.07 -10.52
N GLU A 157 4.50 -8.03 -9.78
CA GLU A 157 5.23 -9.17 -9.20
C GLU A 157 5.28 -10.39 -10.13
N GLU A 158 4.87 -10.24 -11.40
CA GLU A 158 4.82 -11.34 -12.39
C GLU A 158 3.95 -12.55 -11.96
N LEU A 159 3.00 -12.36 -11.02
CA LEU A 159 2.13 -13.43 -10.52
C LEU A 159 0.98 -13.77 -11.47
N ILE A 160 0.56 -12.79 -12.29
CA ILE A 160 -0.52 -12.93 -13.27
C ILE A 160 -0.18 -12.14 -14.54
N PRO A 161 -0.76 -12.49 -15.70
CA PRO A 161 -0.58 -11.74 -16.95
C PRO A 161 -1.10 -10.29 -16.85
N SER A 162 -0.45 -9.37 -17.57
CA SER A 162 -0.85 -7.95 -17.63
C SER A 162 -2.27 -7.75 -18.14
N SER A 163 -2.73 -8.62 -19.05
CA SER A 163 -4.07 -8.60 -19.66
C SER A 163 -5.19 -8.62 -18.62
N ILE A 164 -4.97 -9.26 -17.45
CA ILE A 164 -5.95 -9.31 -16.37
C ILE A 164 -6.19 -7.92 -15.79
N TYR A 165 -5.12 -7.23 -15.38
CA TYR A 165 -5.25 -5.88 -14.83
C TYR A 165 -5.76 -4.88 -15.87
N GLU A 166 -5.31 -4.98 -17.12
CA GLU A 166 -5.80 -4.15 -18.22
C GLU A 166 -7.31 -4.32 -18.41
N ALA A 167 -7.81 -5.55 -18.42
CA ALA A 167 -9.24 -5.82 -18.49
C ALA A 167 -9.97 -5.24 -17.26
N LEU A 168 -9.49 -5.47 -16.04
CA LEU A 168 -10.11 -4.93 -14.82
C LEU A 168 -10.16 -3.40 -14.81
N ARG A 169 -9.17 -2.73 -15.42
CA ARG A 169 -9.12 -1.26 -15.51
C ARG A 169 -10.33 -0.70 -16.25
N THR A 170 -10.87 -1.42 -17.23
CA THR A 170 -12.04 -1.02 -18.03
C THR A 170 -13.34 -0.88 -17.22
N VAL A 171 -13.43 -1.47 -16.02
CA VAL A 171 -14.64 -1.36 -15.19
C VAL A 171 -14.73 0.03 -14.57
N GLU A 172 -15.53 0.93 -15.14
CA GLU A 172 -15.71 2.27 -14.60
C GLU A 172 -16.33 2.27 -13.19
N GLY A 173 -16.03 3.31 -12.42
CA GLY A 173 -16.70 3.55 -11.15
C GLY A 173 -18.15 4.00 -11.36
N ILE A 174 -18.99 3.74 -10.36
CA ILE A 174 -20.39 4.17 -10.37
C ILE A 174 -20.48 5.69 -10.40
N ARG A 175 -21.20 6.21 -11.39
CA ARG A 175 -21.59 7.63 -11.46
C ARG A 175 -22.81 7.91 -10.59
N LEU A 176 -22.92 9.12 -10.07
CA LEU A 176 -24.01 9.53 -9.19
C LEU A 176 -25.38 9.20 -9.82
N GLY A 177 -26.24 8.51 -9.07
CA GLY A 177 -27.60 8.17 -9.52
C GLY A 177 -27.68 7.17 -10.68
N LYS A 178 -26.57 6.50 -11.05
CA LYS A 178 -26.53 5.50 -12.15
C LYS A 178 -26.55 4.05 -11.66
N SER A 179 -26.82 3.81 -10.38
CA SER A 179 -27.02 2.47 -9.83
C SER A 179 -27.96 2.50 -8.62
N LYS A 180 -28.30 1.31 -8.09
CA LYS A 180 -29.06 1.13 -6.85
C LYS A 180 -28.23 1.37 -5.58
N ALA A 181 -26.96 1.73 -5.70
CA ALA A 181 -26.12 2.01 -4.53
C ALA A 181 -26.69 3.18 -3.74
N ARG A 182 -26.75 3.03 -2.42
CA ARG A 182 -27.15 4.12 -1.51
C ARG A 182 -26.30 5.36 -1.74
N GLU A 183 -26.94 6.51 -1.92
CA GLU A 183 -26.27 7.80 -1.96
C GLU A 183 -26.26 8.41 -0.55
N LYS A 184 -25.13 9.01 -0.17
CA LYS A 184 -25.03 9.75 1.09
C LYS A 184 -25.15 11.24 0.82
N PRO A 185 -25.95 11.98 1.58
CA PRO A 185 -25.98 13.43 1.46
C PRO A 185 -24.60 14.00 1.80
N PRO A 186 -24.24 15.16 1.23
CA PRO A 186 -23.03 15.85 1.60
C PRO A 186 -23.06 16.21 3.09
N VAL A 187 -21.90 16.09 3.75
CA VAL A 187 -21.74 16.58 5.13
C VAL A 187 -21.74 18.10 5.08
N LYS A 188 -22.71 18.73 5.75
CA LYS A 188 -22.85 20.19 5.81
C LYS A 188 -22.04 20.76 6.99
N PRO A 189 -21.62 22.04 6.93
CA PRO A 189 -21.08 22.73 8.09
C PRO A 189 -22.10 22.75 9.24
N VAL A 190 -21.58 22.71 10.46
CA VAL A 190 -22.37 22.92 11.68
C VAL A 190 -22.52 24.42 11.91
N SER A 191 -23.69 24.87 12.38
CA SER A 191 -23.92 26.29 12.67
C SER A 191 -23.14 26.75 13.90
N ASP A 192 -22.84 28.05 13.97
CA ASP A 192 -22.17 28.61 15.14
C ASP A 192 -23.02 28.54 16.41
N GLU A 193 -24.35 28.64 16.25
CA GLU A 193 -25.31 28.49 17.33
C GLU A 193 -25.22 27.08 17.93
N ASP A 194 -25.25 26.04 17.09
CA ASP A 194 -25.14 24.65 17.53
C ASP A 194 -23.79 24.36 18.21
N VAL A 195 -22.70 24.92 17.65
CA VAL A 195 -21.37 24.80 18.26
C VAL A 195 -21.39 25.42 19.66
N ASN A 196 -21.84 26.67 19.78
CA ASN A 196 -21.87 27.39 21.06
C ASN A 196 -22.78 26.70 22.08
N ALA A 197 -23.93 26.17 21.65
CA ALA A 197 -24.85 25.41 22.49
C ALA A 197 -24.25 24.08 22.97
N THR A 198 -23.33 23.49 22.21
CA THR A 198 -22.66 22.23 22.57
C THR A 198 -21.53 22.44 23.58
N LEU A 199 -20.82 23.58 23.54
CA LEU A 199 -19.62 23.83 24.36
C LEU A 199 -19.80 23.57 25.88
N PRO A 200 -20.92 23.95 26.53
CA PRO A 200 -21.14 23.71 27.96
C PRO A 200 -21.20 22.23 28.37
N PHE A 201 -21.50 21.33 27.42
CA PHE A 201 -21.61 19.89 27.67
C PHE A 201 -20.29 19.13 27.42
N LEU A 202 -19.24 19.83 26.97
CA LEU A 202 -17.94 19.25 26.69
C LEU A 202 -16.99 19.44 27.88
N THR A 203 -16.00 18.57 28.01
CA THR A 203 -14.90 18.81 28.95
C THR A 203 -14.11 20.05 28.52
N LEU A 204 -13.44 20.70 29.47
CA LEU A 204 -12.62 21.89 29.19
C LEU A 204 -11.63 21.66 28.03
N GLN A 205 -11.00 20.49 28.00
CA GLN A 205 -10.04 20.11 26.97
C GLN A 205 -10.72 20.03 25.59
N VAL A 206 -11.85 19.32 25.48
CA VAL A 206 -12.54 19.15 24.20
C VAL A 206 -13.17 20.46 23.73
N ALA A 207 -13.76 21.25 24.63
CA ALA A 207 -14.27 22.59 24.31
C ALA A 207 -13.16 23.52 23.78
N THR A 208 -11.97 23.46 24.40
CA THR A 208 -10.81 24.22 23.92
C THR A 208 -10.37 23.74 22.55
N MET A 209 -10.38 22.43 22.30
CA MET A 209 -10.06 21.89 20.99
C MET A 209 -11.03 22.38 19.91
N VAL A 210 -12.34 22.33 20.16
CA VAL A 210 -13.35 22.83 19.21
C VAL A 210 -13.11 24.30 18.88
N ARG A 211 -12.81 25.14 19.90
CA ARG A 211 -12.50 26.56 19.69
C ARG A 211 -11.27 26.75 18.81
N VAL A 212 -10.16 26.08 19.12
CA VAL A 212 -8.91 26.19 18.34
C VAL A 212 -9.16 25.75 16.90
N GLN A 213 -9.80 24.60 16.67
CA GLN A 213 -10.06 24.12 15.31
C GLN A 213 -10.97 25.05 14.51
N ARG A 214 -11.93 25.72 15.16
CA ARG A 214 -12.81 26.69 14.50
C ARG A 214 -12.05 27.94 14.03
N PHE A 215 -11.03 28.38 14.77
CA PHE A 215 -10.21 29.53 14.37
C PHE A 215 -9.11 29.19 13.38
N THR A 216 -8.54 27.98 13.45
CA THR A 216 -7.34 27.62 12.67
C THR A 216 -7.60 26.68 11.50
N GLY A 217 -8.74 25.99 11.47
CA GLY A 217 -9.02 24.94 10.50
C GLY A 217 -8.17 23.67 10.65
N MET A 218 -7.43 23.53 11.76
CA MET A 218 -6.56 22.37 12.01
C MET A 218 -7.33 21.05 12.06
N ARG A 219 -6.73 19.98 11.54
CA ARG A 219 -7.31 18.64 11.69
C ARG A 219 -7.25 18.22 13.17
N PRO A 220 -8.25 17.44 13.66
CA PRO A 220 -8.23 16.97 15.05
C PRO A 220 -6.93 16.23 15.42
N GLY A 221 -6.40 15.44 14.47
CA GLY A 221 -5.16 14.69 14.65
C GLY A 221 -3.90 15.56 14.76
N GLU A 222 -3.91 16.75 14.17
CA GLU A 222 -2.81 17.72 14.29
C GLU A 222 -2.88 18.44 15.64
N LEU A 223 -4.09 18.72 16.12
CA LEU A 223 -4.31 19.43 17.38
C LEU A 223 -3.94 18.60 18.62
N VAL A 224 -4.29 17.30 18.63
CA VAL A 224 -4.03 16.43 19.81
C VAL A 224 -2.55 16.16 20.09
N ILE A 225 -1.66 16.52 19.15
CA ILE A 225 -0.22 16.33 19.28
C ILE A 225 0.54 17.65 19.42
N VAL A 226 -0.15 18.80 19.50
CA VAL A 226 0.49 20.11 19.70
C VAL A 226 1.24 20.11 21.02
N ARG A 227 2.49 20.58 20.98
CA ARG A 227 3.28 20.84 22.18
C ARG A 227 3.55 22.34 22.30
N PRO A 228 3.70 22.87 23.52
CA PRO A 228 4.02 24.29 23.71
C PRO A 228 5.27 24.74 22.94
N CYS A 229 6.28 23.88 22.80
CA CYS A 229 7.51 24.17 22.05
C CYS A 229 7.32 24.30 20.53
N ASP A 230 6.19 23.84 20.00
CA ASP A 230 5.87 23.96 18.58
C ASP A 230 5.13 25.27 18.26
N ILE A 231 4.84 26.11 19.26
CA ILE A 231 4.12 27.39 19.10
C ILE A 231 5.09 28.55 19.33
N ASP A 232 5.31 29.36 18.30
CA ASP A 232 5.99 30.63 18.44
C ASP A 232 4.98 31.73 18.82
N GLN A 233 5.08 32.16 20.07
CA GLN A 233 4.25 33.21 20.65
C GLN A 233 4.91 34.60 20.59
N THR A 234 6.12 34.71 20.00
CA THR A 234 6.86 35.97 19.88
C THR A 234 6.36 36.86 18.73
N VAL A 235 5.56 36.27 17.81
CA VAL A 235 4.97 36.93 16.64
C VAL A 235 3.44 37.00 16.75
N ASN A 236 2.79 37.97 16.07
CA ASN A 236 1.33 38.09 16.02
C ASN A 236 0.84 38.12 14.56
N PRO A 237 0.01 37.14 14.10
CA PRO A 237 -0.52 36.01 14.87
C PRO A 237 0.56 34.99 15.28
N TRP A 238 0.33 34.28 16.39
CA TRP A 238 1.17 33.15 16.82
C TRP A 238 1.30 32.12 15.69
N THR A 239 2.47 31.51 15.53
CA THR A 239 2.70 30.51 14.48
C THR A 239 2.95 29.13 15.07
N TYR A 240 2.40 28.09 14.41
CA TYR A 240 2.57 26.69 14.81
C TYR A 240 3.50 25.97 13.83
N HIS A 241 4.63 25.46 14.33
CA HIS A 241 5.69 24.79 13.58
C HIS A 241 5.88 23.34 14.06
N PRO A 242 5.11 22.37 13.56
CA PRO A 242 5.22 20.97 13.97
C PRO A 242 6.55 20.33 13.54
N SER A 243 7.26 19.69 14.47
CA SER A 243 8.58 19.09 14.19
C SER A 243 8.55 17.84 13.27
N TRP A 244 7.37 17.28 12.99
CA TRP A 244 7.21 16.08 12.14
C TRP A 244 6.95 16.39 10.66
N GLY A 245 6.74 17.66 10.28
CA GLY A 245 6.57 18.09 8.89
C GLY A 245 7.90 18.28 8.13
N ASN A 246 9.02 18.36 8.84
CA ASN A 246 10.37 18.63 8.29
C ASN A 246 11.24 17.38 8.14
N ARG A 247 10.67 16.18 8.01
CA ARG A 247 11.48 15.02 7.59
C ARG A 247 11.74 15.14 6.08
N PRO A 248 12.98 15.30 5.62
CA PRO A 248 13.27 15.22 4.20
C PRO A 248 12.78 13.85 3.69
N VAL A 249 12.11 13.91 2.55
CA VAL A 249 11.65 12.73 1.79
C VAL A 249 12.85 11.95 1.28
#